data_AF-A0A3A5ULX2-F1
#
_entry.id   AF-A0A3A5ULX2-F1
#
_cell.length_a   1.000
_cell.length_b   1.000
_cell.length_c   1.000
_cell.angle_alpha   90.00
_cell.angle_beta   90.00
_cell.angle_gamma   90.00
#
_symmetry.space_group_name_H-M   'P 1'
#
loop_
_entity.id
_entity.type
_entity.pdbx_description
1 polymer ?
#
loop_
_entity_poly.entity_id
_entity_poly.type
_entity_poly.pdbx_seq_one_letter_code
_entity_poly.pdbx_strand_id
1 'polypeptide(L)'
;MRFSGLYVFSLLVLVVALGSPSIQSAPAGIGSLADNGCACHGGYSNTTQPIIFGLPAEFESNATYDLTLSVEADSGQHSESAQGGFRFLISDGTIEIQNQSRVQFLDDGWTHTETGNQYRSWNLTWTAPSDNTTTVDFVLHGNAVNGNGNSEGDMWNSYGTVLPGTQHEGPVDQPDLTKEFDDTQYGILYGGLAALLVFLYFAIK
;
A
#
# COMPACT_ATOMS: atom_id res chain seq x y z
N MET A 1 34.02 20.38 -29.04
CA MET A 1 33.86 20.97 -27.70
C MET A 1 33.92 19.83 -26.69
N ARG A 2 34.94 19.80 -25.82
CA ARG A 2 35.01 18.81 -24.73
C ARG A 2 34.19 19.38 -23.57
N PHE A 3 32.98 18.89 -23.35
CA PHE A 3 32.28 19.17 -22.10
C PHE A 3 33.13 18.57 -20.97
N SER A 4 33.48 19.35 -19.96
CA SER A 4 34.20 18.79 -18.81
C SER A 4 33.31 17.73 -18.16
N GLY A 5 33.88 16.63 -17.67
CA GLY A 5 33.11 15.58 -17.00
C GLY A 5 32.25 16.11 -15.84
N LEU A 6 32.67 17.23 -15.24
CA LEU A 6 31.93 17.95 -14.21
C LEU A 6 30.60 18.56 -14.73
N TYR A 7 30.60 19.16 -15.92
CA TYR A 7 29.37 19.73 -16.49
C TYR A 7 28.35 18.65 -16.86
N VAL A 8 28.81 17.51 -17.39
CA VAL A 8 27.92 16.40 -17.73
C VAL A 8 27.40 15.71 -16.47
N PHE A 9 28.23 15.57 -15.44
CA PHE A 9 27.81 15.07 -14.13
C PHE A 9 26.76 15.97 -13.47
N SER A 10 26.99 17.29 -13.44
CA SER A 10 26.01 18.25 -12.89
C SER A 10 24.70 18.25 -13.68
N LEU A 11 24.74 18.12 -15.01
CA LEU A 11 23.55 18.01 -15.84
C LEU A 11 22.79 16.71 -15.59
N LEU A 12 23.50 15.59 -15.39
CA LEU A 12 22.89 14.29 -15.07
C LEU A 12 22.22 14.32 -13.69
N VAL A 13 22.90 14.85 -12.67
CA VAL A 13 22.33 15.05 -11.34
C VAL A 13 21.08 15.93 -11.40
N LEU A 14 21.11 16.99 -12.20
CA LEU A 14 19.96 17.87 -12.40
C LEU A 14 18.80 17.15 -13.11
N VAL A 15 19.05 16.38 -14.16
CA VAL A 15 18.02 15.60 -14.86
C VAL A 15 17.41 14.53 -13.95
N VAL A 16 18.21 13.86 -13.12
CA VAL A 16 17.72 12.90 -12.13
C VAL A 16 16.89 13.60 -11.04
N ALA A 17 17.36 14.73 -10.52
CA ALA A 17 16.66 15.51 -9.50
C ALA A 17 15.34 16.12 -10.01
N LEU A 18 15.25 16.46 -11.29
CA LEU A 18 14.03 16.96 -11.93
C LEU A 18 13.09 15.84 -12.40
N GLY A 19 13.60 14.61 -12.53
CA GLY A 19 12.86 13.44 -13.00
C GLY A 19 12.28 12.57 -11.88
N SER A 20 12.67 12.78 -10.62
CA SER A 20 12.08 12.07 -9.49
C SER A 20 10.64 12.57 -9.25
N PRO A 21 9.61 11.71 -9.35
CA PRO A 21 8.26 12.11 -9.02
C PRO A 21 8.21 12.57 -7.55
N SER A 22 7.68 13.77 -7.30
CA SER A 22 7.37 14.18 -5.94
C SER A 22 6.28 13.27 -5.40
N ILE A 23 6.64 12.34 -4.53
CA ILE A 23 5.68 11.47 -3.86
C ILE A 23 5.01 12.32 -2.77
N GLN A 24 3.80 12.80 -3.05
CA GLN A 24 2.98 13.55 -2.09
C GLN A 24 1.81 12.68 -1.66
N SER A 25 1.44 12.77 -0.39
CA SER A 25 0.20 12.19 0.09
C SER A 25 -1.00 12.87 -0.59
N ALA A 26 -2.09 12.11 -0.74
CA ALA A 26 -3.32 12.57 -1.37
C ALA A 26 -4.49 12.45 -0.38
N PRO A 27 -5.51 13.33 -0.49
CA PRO A 27 -6.67 13.27 0.41
C PRO A 27 -7.55 12.04 0.17
N ALA A 28 -7.47 11.40 -1.00
CA ALA A 28 -8.14 10.15 -1.33
C ALA A 28 -7.12 9.08 -1.74
N GLY A 29 -7.56 7.83 -1.82
CA GLY A 29 -6.73 6.71 -2.25
C GLY A 29 -6.11 6.88 -3.64
N ILE A 30 -4.90 6.34 -3.81
CA ILE A 30 -4.06 6.47 -5.02
C ILE A 30 -3.95 5.19 -5.85
N GLY A 31 -4.82 4.21 -5.60
CA GLY A 31 -4.89 2.97 -6.38
C GLY A 31 -3.65 2.10 -6.22
N SER A 32 -3.15 1.56 -7.33
CA SER A 32 -2.05 0.58 -7.34
C SER A 32 -0.71 1.14 -6.85
N LEU A 33 -0.56 2.47 -6.82
CA LEU A 33 0.61 3.12 -6.20
C LEU A 33 0.73 2.83 -4.69
N ALA A 34 -0.35 2.37 -4.05
CA ALA A 34 -0.37 1.97 -2.64
C ALA A 34 -0.35 0.44 -2.42
N ASP A 35 -0.16 -0.38 -3.46
CA ASP A 35 -0.17 -1.85 -3.35
C ASP A 35 1.02 -2.42 -2.57
N ASN A 36 2.07 -1.62 -2.39
CA ASN A 36 3.23 -1.97 -1.56
C ASN A 36 3.26 -1.13 -0.28
N GLY A 37 2.13 -0.51 0.09
CA GLY A 37 2.01 0.31 1.28
C GLY A 37 1.86 1.80 1.04
N CYS A 38 1.74 2.55 2.14
CA CYS A 38 1.43 3.98 2.12
C CYS A 38 2.71 4.83 2.06
N ALA A 39 3.64 4.52 1.16
CA ALA A 39 4.97 5.14 1.05
C ALA A 39 4.96 6.65 0.71
N CYS A 40 3.80 7.20 0.35
CA CYS A 40 3.61 8.65 0.19
C CYS A 40 3.50 9.40 1.52
N HIS A 41 3.28 8.68 2.62
CA HIS A 41 3.26 9.21 3.98
C HIS A 41 4.65 9.10 4.62
N GLY A 42 4.75 9.29 5.93
CA GLY A 42 6.00 9.11 6.65
C GLY A 42 6.41 7.64 6.77
N GLY A 43 7.02 7.28 7.89
CA GLY A 43 7.70 5.99 8.04
C GLY A 43 6.76 4.81 8.25
N TYR A 44 7.22 3.63 7.83
CA TYR A 44 6.69 2.36 8.33
C TYR A 44 6.87 2.30 9.86
N SER A 45 5.83 1.92 10.60
CA SER A 45 5.86 1.89 12.07
C SER A 45 5.03 0.78 12.68
N ASN A 46 5.64 0.05 13.63
CA ASN A 46 4.92 -0.88 14.49
C ASN A 46 3.98 -0.19 15.50
N THR A 47 3.98 1.14 15.60
CA THR A 47 2.99 1.90 16.39
C THR A 47 1.72 2.19 15.61
N THR A 48 1.65 1.80 14.34
CA THR A 48 0.46 1.82 13.50
C THR A 48 0.11 0.38 13.15
N GLN A 49 -1.11 -0.03 13.43
CA GLN A 49 -1.56 -1.42 13.35
C GLN A 49 -2.85 -1.49 12.54
N PRO A 50 -2.76 -1.77 11.23
CA PRO A 50 -3.90 -2.19 10.44
C PRO A 50 -4.39 -3.56 10.92
N ILE A 51 -5.71 -3.72 11.00
CA ILE A 51 -6.36 -4.96 11.45
C ILE A 51 -7.61 -5.17 10.61
N ILE A 52 -7.88 -6.43 10.24
CA ILE A 52 -9.13 -6.86 9.63
C ILE A 52 -9.91 -7.67 10.68
N PHE A 53 -11.05 -7.14 11.13
CA PHE A 53 -11.97 -7.86 11.99
C PHE A 53 -13.06 -8.55 11.16
N GLY A 54 -13.60 -9.65 11.69
CA GLY A 54 -14.74 -10.36 11.09
C GLY A 54 -14.39 -11.53 10.16
N LEU A 55 -13.10 -11.76 9.90
CA LEU A 55 -12.65 -12.93 9.15
C LEU A 55 -12.91 -14.22 9.96
N PRO A 56 -13.40 -15.30 9.32
CA PRO A 56 -13.49 -16.61 9.96
C PRO A 56 -12.10 -17.27 10.04
N ALA A 57 -12.02 -18.47 10.63
CA ALA A 57 -10.78 -19.28 10.57
C ALA A 57 -10.62 -19.98 9.22
N GLU A 58 -11.73 -20.38 8.60
CA GLU A 58 -11.82 -20.97 7.26
C GLU A 58 -13.11 -20.46 6.61
N PHE A 59 -13.14 -20.31 5.29
CA PHE A 59 -14.34 -19.87 4.58
C PHE A 59 -15.14 -21.02 3.99
N GLU A 60 -16.47 -20.91 4.08
CA GLU A 60 -17.40 -21.79 3.37
C GLU A 60 -17.76 -21.19 2.01
N SER A 61 -18.09 -22.06 1.05
CA SER A 61 -18.44 -21.64 -0.32
C SER A 61 -19.61 -20.64 -0.34
N ASN A 62 -19.42 -19.48 -0.96
CA ASN A 62 -20.41 -18.38 -1.05
C ASN A 62 -20.91 -17.84 0.31
N ALA A 63 -20.20 -18.14 1.41
CA ALA A 63 -20.54 -17.56 2.71
C ALA A 63 -20.19 -16.07 2.73
N THR A 64 -20.96 -15.29 3.49
CA THR A 64 -20.80 -13.84 3.58
C THR A 64 -20.43 -13.44 5.01
N TYR A 65 -19.45 -12.55 5.11
CA TYR A 65 -18.85 -12.10 6.36
C TYR A 65 -18.81 -10.58 6.40
N ASP A 66 -19.29 -9.99 7.50
CA ASP A 66 -19.13 -8.56 7.75
C ASP A 66 -17.73 -8.30 8.27
N LEU A 67 -16.97 -7.48 7.54
CA LEU A 67 -15.60 -7.12 7.88
C LEU A 67 -15.50 -5.67 8.32
N THR A 68 -14.61 -5.42 9.27
CA THR A 68 -14.20 -4.06 9.65
C THR A 68 -12.71 -3.93 9.44
N LEU A 69 -12.32 -3.06 8.51
CA LEU A 69 -10.95 -2.60 8.37
C LEU A 69 -10.71 -1.54 9.44
N SER A 70 -9.65 -1.68 10.24
CA SER A 70 -9.29 -0.73 11.31
C SER A 70 -7.82 -0.39 11.25
N VAL A 71 -7.47 0.83 11.64
CA VAL A 71 -6.08 1.28 11.84
C VAL A 71 -5.95 1.82 13.25
N GLU A 72 -5.29 1.05 14.12
CA GLU A 72 -4.96 1.48 15.48
C GLU A 72 -3.61 2.21 15.47
N ALA A 73 -3.51 3.32 16.19
CA ALA A 73 -2.25 4.03 16.33
C ALA A 73 -2.24 4.91 17.59
N ASP A 74 -1.05 5.11 18.16
CA ASP A 74 -0.85 5.97 19.34
C ASP A 74 -1.08 7.45 19.03
N SER A 75 -0.94 7.85 17.76
CA SER A 75 -1.23 9.22 17.31
C SER A 75 -2.71 9.54 17.58
N GLY A 76 -2.96 10.66 18.24
CA GLY A 76 -4.30 11.12 18.59
C GLY A 76 -5.25 11.21 17.38
N GLN A 77 -6.54 11.10 17.67
CA GLN A 77 -7.60 11.34 16.70
C GLN A 77 -8.00 12.82 16.74
N HIS A 78 -8.07 13.46 15.58
CA HIS A 78 -8.40 14.87 15.44
C HIS A 78 -9.72 15.00 14.68
N SER A 79 -10.78 15.42 15.37
CA SER A 79 -12.08 15.67 14.74
C SER A 79 -11.96 16.76 13.66
N GLU A 80 -12.61 16.57 12.52
CA GLU A 80 -12.66 17.52 11.38
C GLU A 80 -11.36 17.64 10.53
N SER A 81 -10.41 16.70 10.68
CA SER A 81 -9.22 16.62 9.82
C SER A 81 -9.00 15.21 9.31
N ALA A 82 -8.10 15.02 8.33
CA ALA A 82 -7.68 13.69 7.91
C ALA A 82 -7.05 12.94 9.09
N GLN A 83 -7.42 11.67 9.28
CA GLN A 83 -7.00 10.83 10.40
C GLN A 83 -6.36 9.52 9.96
N GLY A 84 -6.72 9.03 8.78
CA GLY A 84 -6.10 7.84 8.22
C GLY A 84 -6.56 7.54 6.81
N GLY A 85 -6.13 6.39 6.32
CA GLY A 85 -6.48 5.86 5.03
C GLY A 85 -6.07 4.40 4.94
N PHE A 86 -6.43 3.78 3.83
CA PHE A 86 -6.07 2.39 3.58
C PHE A 86 -5.96 2.06 2.10
N ARG A 87 -5.27 0.98 1.82
CA ARG A 87 -5.33 0.17 0.60
C ARG A 87 -5.60 -1.26 1.00
N PHE A 88 -6.67 -1.85 0.46
CA PHE A 88 -7.10 -3.21 0.76
C PHE A 88 -7.17 -4.03 -0.52
N LEU A 89 -6.41 -5.12 -0.55
CA LEU A 89 -6.29 -6.07 -1.63
C LEU A 89 -6.84 -7.41 -1.17
N ILE A 90 -7.59 -8.05 -2.08
CA ILE A 90 -8.15 -9.38 -1.86
C ILE A 90 -8.01 -10.18 -3.15
N SER A 91 -7.54 -11.42 -3.06
CA SER A 91 -7.26 -12.24 -4.26
C SER A 91 -8.51 -12.85 -4.89
N ASP A 92 -9.58 -13.09 -4.11
CA ASP A 92 -10.82 -13.70 -4.61
C ASP A 92 -12.04 -13.36 -3.72
N GLY A 93 -13.23 -13.66 -4.24
CA GLY A 93 -14.51 -13.29 -3.66
C GLY A 93 -14.93 -11.86 -4.03
N THR A 94 -16.06 -11.44 -3.49
CA THR A 94 -16.68 -10.15 -3.85
C THR A 94 -16.90 -9.28 -2.62
N ILE A 95 -16.65 -7.99 -2.77
CA ILE A 95 -16.80 -7.00 -1.70
C ILE A 95 -18.01 -6.12 -1.98
N GLU A 96 -18.87 -5.97 -0.98
CA GLU A 96 -19.95 -5.01 -0.94
C GLU A 96 -19.62 -3.91 0.07
N ILE A 97 -19.82 -2.65 -0.35
CA ILE A 97 -19.51 -1.49 0.48
C ILE A 97 -20.75 -0.99 1.19
N GLN A 98 -20.68 -0.92 2.52
CA GLN A 98 -21.77 -0.40 3.34
C GLN A 98 -21.90 1.13 3.24
N ASN A 99 -20.79 1.85 3.03
CA ASN A 99 -20.79 3.30 2.89
C ASN A 99 -19.88 3.79 1.75
N GLN A 100 -20.48 4.00 0.58
CA GLN A 100 -19.80 4.47 -0.64
C GLN A 100 -19.20 5.87 -0.51
N SER A 101 -19.66 6.69 0.45
CA SER A 101 -19.03 7.99 0.69
C SER A 101 -17.65 7.87 1.31
N ARG A 102 -17.28 6.72 1.89
CA ARG A 102 -16.02 6.51 2.61
C ARG A 102 -15.05 5.55 1.93
N VAL A 103 -15.56 4.66 1.09
CA VAL A 103 -14.79 3.60 0.43
C VAL A 103 -15.10 3.59 -1.06
N GLN A 104 -14.07 3.36 -1.87
CA GLN A 104 -14.12 3.28 -3.32
C GLN A 104 -13.23 2.16 -3.84
N PHE A 105 -13.51 1.70 -5.07
CA PHE A 105 -12.69 0.75 -5.80
C PHE A 105 -11.83 1.49 -6.83
N LEU A 106 -10.53 1.21 -6.85
CA LEU A 106 -9.57 1.84 -7.75
C LEU A 106 -8.44 0.85 -8.05
N ASP A 107 -8.10 0.67 -9.32
CA ASP A 107 -6.99 -0.18 -9.78
C ASP A 107 -6.95 -1.56 -9.09
N ASP A 108 -8.03 -2.33 -9.22
CA ASP A 108 -8.12 -3.71 -8.69
C ASP A 108 -7.97 -3.85 -7.16
N GLY A 109 -8.29 -2.79 -6.41
CA GLY A 109 -8.40 -2.89 -4.96
C GLY A 109 -9.27 -1.80 -4.34
N TRP A 110 -9.47 -1.91 -3.03
CA TRP A 110 -10.33 -1.00 -2.27
C TRP A 110 -9.51 0.04 -1.53
N THR A 111 -10.03 1.25 -1.44
CA THR A 111 -9.37 2.34 -0.76
C THR A 111 -10.37 3.35 -0.21
N HIS A 112 -9.89 4.26 0.62
CA HIS A 112 -10.67 5.35 1.18
C HIS A 112 -10.96 6.44 0.12
N THR A 113 -12.09 7.12 0.29
CA THR A 113 -12.40 8.39 -0.40
C THR A 113 -11.85 9.57 0.39
N GLU A 114 -11.97 10.79 -0.14
CA GLU A 114 -11.66 12.03 0.59
C GLU A 114 -12.46 12.16 1.88
N THR A 115 -13.77 11.89 1.88
CA THR A 115 -14.56 11.86 3.13
C THR A 115 -14.16 10.69 4.04
N GLY A 116 -13.74 9.57 3.44
CA GLY A 116 -13.26 8.40 4.15
C GLY A 116 -11.99 8.63 4.95
N ASN A 117 -11.16 9.62 4.57
CA ASN A 117 -9.89 9.91 5.25
C ASN A 117 -10.05 10.43 6.68
N GLN A 118 -11.25 10.89 7.05
CA GLN A 118 -11.57 11.38 8.39
C GLN A 118 -11.79 10.23 9.38
N TYR A 119 -11.58 8.99 8.97
CA TYR A 119 -11.82 7.81 9.78
C TYR A 119 -10.57 6.92 9.81
N ARG A 120 -10.53 6.03 10.80
CA ARG A 120 -9.57 4.92 10.87
C ARG A 120 -10.28 3.56 10.87
N SER A 121 -11.56 3.55 10.49
CA SER A 121 -12.36 2.34 10.45
C SER A 121 -13.39 2.40 9.34
N TRP A 122 -13.47 1.31 8.57
CA TRP A 122 -14.36 1.17 7.42
C TRP A 122 -15.00 -0.22 7.44
N ASN A 123 -16.32 -0.26 7.25
CA ASN A 123 -17.08 -1.50 7.22
C ASN A 123 -17.41 -1.89 5.79
N LEU A 124 -17.27 -3.18 5.52
CA LEU A 124 -17.52 -3.81 4.24
C LEU A 124 -18.04 -5.22 4.47
N THR A 125 -18.59 -5.83 3.44
CA THR A 125 -19.10 -7.19 3.50
C THR A 125 -18.38 -7.99 2.42
N TRP A 126 -17.79 -9.10 2.79
CA TRP A 126 -17.09 -10.00 1.86
C TRP A 126 -17.88 -11.28 1.67
N THR A 127 -18.15 -11.62 0.42
CA THR A 127 -18.69 -12.92 0.03
C THR A 127 -17.56 -13.77 -0.54
N ALA A 128 -17.30 -14.90 0.12
CA ALA A 128 -16.28 -15.85 -0.28
C ALA A 128 -16.56 -16.47 -1.65
N PRO A 129 -15.52 -16.90 -2.40
CA PRO A 129 -15.71 -17.58 -3.66
C PRO A 129 -16.50 -18.89 -3.50
N SER A 130 -17.01 -19.40 -4.62
CA SER A 130 -17.71 -20.69 -4.64
C SER A 130 -16.78 -21.89 -4.52
N ASP A 131 -15.49 -21.71 -4.82
CA ASP A 131 -14.46 -22.73 -4.65
C ASP A 131 -13.84 -22.60 -3.25
N ASN A 132 -14.09 -23.58 -2.39
CA ASN A 132 -13.51 -23.65 -1.04
C ASN A 132 -12.39 -24.67 -0.92
N THR A 133 -11.78 -25.07 -2.03
CA THR A 133 -10.56 -25.89 -2.06
C THR A 133 -9.30 -25.03 -2.16
N THR A 134 -9.46 -23.73 -2.40
CA THR A 134 -8.39 -22.72 -2.56
C THR A 134 -8.22 -21.87 -1.31
N THR A 135 -7.28 -20.92 -1.38
CA THR A 135 -7.04 -19.90 -0.35
C THR A 135 -7.37 -18.52 -0.89
N VAL A 136 -7.72 -17.59 0.00
CA VAL A 136 -7.91 -16.18 -0.31
C VAL A 136 -6.94 -15.34 0.51
N ASP A 137 -6.21 -14.48 -0.18
CA ASP A 137 -5.21 -13.60 0.41
C ASP A 137 -5.85 -12.26 0.69
N PHE A 138 -5.60 -11.74 1.90
CA PHE A 138 -6.06 -10.44 2.34
C PHE A 138 -4.83 -9.62 2.70
N VAL A 139 -4.68 -8.44 2.08
CA VAL A 139 -3.63 -7.48 2.43
C VAL A 139 -4.25 -6.12 2.67
N LEU A 140 -3.99 -5.56 3.85
CA LEU A 140 -4.43 -4.24 4.27
C LEU A 140 -3.21 -3.38 4.60
N HIS A 141 -2.93 -2.39 3.77
CA HIS A 141 -2.06 -1.28 4.11
C HIS A 141 -2.90 -0.18 4.76
N GLY A 142 -2.46 0.33 5.91
CA GLY A 142 -3.18 1.36 6.64
C GLY A 142 -2.23 2.43 7.14
N ASN A 143 -2.64 3.69 7.02
CA ASN A 143 -1.91 4.83 7.57
C ASN A 143 -2.74 5.56 8.63
N ALA A 144 -2.04 6.05 9.64
CA ALA A 144 -2.53 7.00 10.62
C ALA A 144 -1.84 8.34 10.38
N VAL A 145 -2.63 9.37 10.12
CA VAL A 145 -2.10 10.71 9.81
C VAL A 145 -2.40 11.67 10.96
N ASN A 146 -1.61 12.74 11.04
CA ASN A 146 -1.71 13.74 12.10
C ASN A 146 -2.52 15.00 11.72
N GLY A 147 -3.06 15.04 10.49
CA GLY A 147 -3.93 16.11 10.01
C GLY A 147 -3.23 17.45 9.70
N ASN A 148 -1.89 17.50 9.65
CA ASN A 148 -1.13 18.72 9.39
C ASN A 148 -1.09 19.16 7.90
N GLY A 149 -1.73 18.40 7.01
CA GLY A 149 -1.80 18.68 5.57
C GLY A 149 -0.55 18.29 4.77
N ASN A 150 0.37 17.52 5.35
CA ASN A 150 1.56 16.99 4.68
C ASN A 150 1.92 15.58 5.23
N SER A 151 2.97 14.96 4.70
CA SER A 151 3.38 13.60 5.07
C SER A 151 4.25 13.51 6.33
N GLU A 152 4.74 14.62 6.86
CA GLU A 152 5.65 14.64 8.01
C GLU A 152 4.92 14.24 9.29
N GLY A 153 5.44 13.19 9.96
CA GLY A 153 4.86 12.67 11.19
C GLY A 153 3.68 11.71 10.99
N ASP A 154 3.30 11.44 9.75
CA ASP A 154 2.38 10.36 9.42
C ASP A 154 3.09 9.01 9.51
N MET A 155 2.37 7.96 9.90
CA MET A 155 2.92 6.62 10.04
C MET A 155 2.00 5.60 9.39
N TRP A 156 2.56 4.50 8.91
CA TRP A 156 1.78 3.44 8.27
C TRP A 156 2.37 2.06 8.54
N ASN A 157 1.57 1.03 8.29
CA ASN A 157 1.99 -0.36 8.38
C ASN A 157 1.07 -1.22 7.49
N SER A 158 1.31 -2.52 7.47
CA SER A 158 0.56 -3.50 6.70
C SER A 158 0.13 -4.67 7.59
N TYR A 159 -1.02 -5.24 7.28
CA TYR A 159 -1.50 -6.51 7.79
C TYR A 159 -1.81 -7.42 6.61
N GLY A 160 -1.45 -8.69 6.74
CA GLY A 160 -1.64 -9.69 5.69
C GLY A 160 -2.01 -11.02 6.30
N THR A 161 -2.98 -11.69 5.71
CA THR A 161 -3.36 -13.05 6.12
C THR A 161 -3.88 -13.82 4.92
N VAL A 162 -3.75 -15.14 4.99
CA VAL A 162 -4.34 -16.07 4.02
C VAL A 162 -5.40 -16.90 4.73
N LEU A 163 -6.59 -16.93 4.15
CA LEU A 163 -7.74 -17.67 4.63
C LEU A 163 -7.99 -18.90 3.75
N PRO A 164 -7.86 -20.13 4.27
CA PRO A 164 -8.20 -21.32 3.51
C PRO A 164 -9.71 -21.54 3.44
N GLY A 165 -10.16 -22.16 2.36
CA GLY A 165 -11.52 -22.71 2.28
C GLY A 165 -11.63 -24.00 3.10
N THR A 166 -12.84 -24.35 3.53
CA THR A 166 -13.10 -25.54 4.37
C THR A 166 -12.74 -26.88 3.73
N GLN A 167 -12.48 -26.92 2.42
CA GLN A 167 -12.01 -28.11 1.70
C GLN A 167 -10.57 -27.95 1.20
N HIS A 168 -9.85 -26.92 1.64
CA HIS A 168 -8.45 -26.74 1.28
C HIS A 168 -7.58 -27.81 1.95
N GLU A 169 -6.74 -28.46 1.16
CA GLU A 169 -5.71 -29.37 1.64
C GLU A 169 -4.33 -28.80 1.34
N GLY A 170 -3.48 -28.68 2.37
CA GLY A 170 -2.10 -28.25 2.19
C GLY A 170 -1.65 -27.22 3.23
N PRO A 171 -0.37 -26.79 3.12
CA PRO A 171 0.13 -25.67 3.90
C PRO A 171 -0.47 -24.34 3.43
N VAL A 172 -0.72 -23.43 4.38
CA VAL A 172 -1.16 -22.07 4.13
C VAL A 172 0.00 -21.12 4.37
N ASP A 173 0.64 -20.67 3.29
CA ASP A 173 1.73 -19.70 3.35
C ASP A 173 1.16 -18.29 3.52
N GLN A 174 1.74 -17.50 4.43
CA GLN A 174 1.28 -16.13 4.67
C GLN A 174 1.84 -15.16 3.62
N PRO A 175 1.17 -14.02 3.35
CA PRO A 175 1.64 -13.07 2.34
C PRO A 175 2.97 -12.44 2.77
N ASP A 176 3.91 -12.28 1.84
CA ASP A 176 5.16 -11.58 2.09
C ASP A 176 4.94 -10.05 2.02
N LEU A 177 4.82 -9.41 3.18
CA LEU A 177 4.63 -7.96 3.29
C LEU A 177 5.95 -7.17 3.37
N THR A 178 7.10 -7.85 3.29
CA THR A 178 8.41 -7.21 3.48
C THR A 178 8.97 -6.53 2.23
N LYS A 179 8.30 -6.71 1.09
CA LYS A 179 8.73 -6.11 -0.18
C LYS A 179 8.34 -4.63 -0.24
N GLU A 180 9.22 -3.79 0.30
CA GLU A 180 9.16 -2.32 0.14
C GLU A 180 9.31 -1.91 -1.34
N PHE A 181 9.93 -2.76 -2.16
CA PHE A 181 10.06 -2.57 -3.61
C PHE A 181 9.86 -3.90 -4.37
N ASP A 182 9.18 -3.85 -5.51
CA ASP A 182 9.05 -4.99 -6.43
C ASP A 182 10.37 -5.26 -7.20
N ASP A 183 10.53 -6.48 -7.72
CA ASP A 183 11.68 -6.92 -8.52
C ASP A 183 11.94 -5.97 -9.72
N THR A 184 10.87 -5.39 -10.27
CA THR A 184 10.94 -4.38 -11.33
C THR A 184 11.64 -3.09 -10.87
N GLN A 185 11.34 -2.64 -9.65
CA GLN A 185 11.93 -1.43 -9.07
C GLN A 185 13.40 -1.66 -8.70
N TYR A 186 13.74 -2.84 -8.19
CA TYR A 186 15.14 -3.26 -8.02
C TYR A 186 15.89 -3.31 -9.36
N GLY A 187 15.25 -3.82 -10.41
CA GLY A 187 15.81 -3.84 -11.76
C GLY A 187 16.14 -2.43 -12.27
N ILE A 188 15.24 -1.46 -12.08
CA ILE A 188 15.46 -0.06 -12.43
C ILE A 188 16.62 0.53 -11.62
N LEU A 189 16.66 0.27 -10.30
CA LEU A 189 17.71 0.77 -9.40
C LEU A 189 19.10 0.24 -9.81
N TYR A 190 19.23 -1.07 -9.95
CA TYR A 190 20.51 -1.70 -10.32
C TYR A 190 20.91 -1.35 -11.75
N GLY A 191 19.96 -1.27 -12.68
CA GLY A 191 20.21 -0.83 -14.05
C GLY A 191 20.71 0.62 -14.11
N GLY A 192 20.05 1.52 -13.38
CA GLY A 192 20.46 2.92 -13.25
C GLY A 192 21.85 3.08 -12.63
N LEU A 193 22.13 2.34 -11.54
CA LEU A 193 23.45 2.34 -10.89
C LEU A 193 24.55 1.81 -11.82
N ALA A 194 24.29 0.72 -12.56
CA ALA A 194 25.24 0.17 -13.51
C ALA A 194 25.53 1.15 -14.66
N ALA A 195 24.49 1.79 -15.22
CA ALA A 195 24.64 2.80 -16.26
C ALA A 195 25.47 4.00 -15.76
N LEU A 196 25.24 4.45 -14.52
CA LEU A 196 26.01 5.51 -13.88
C LEU A 196 27.50 5.11 -13.71
N LEU A 197 27.78 3.90 -13.23
CA LEU A 197 29.15 3.40 -13.06
C LEU A 197 29.90 3.28 -14.40
N VAL A 198 29.23 2.77 -15.44
CA VAL A 198 29.79 2.69 -16.80
C VAL A 198 30.08 4.09 -17.33
N PHE A 199 29.16 5.03 -17.16
CA PHE A 199 29.35 6.41 -17.56
C PHE A 199 30.55 7.05 -16.83
N LEU A 200 30.63 6.90 -15.51
CA LEU A 200 31.75 7.41 -14.70
C LEU A 200 33.09 6.81 -15.14
N TYR A 201 33.14 5.51 -15.44
CA TYR A 201 34.33 4.86 -15.98
C TYR A 201 34.82 5.53 -17.27
N PHE A 202 33.92 5.84 -18.21
CA PHE A 202 34.28 6.52 -19.46
C PHE A 202 34.53 8.02 -19.31
N ALA A 203 33.97 8.68 -18.30
CA ALA A 203 34.16 10.10 -18.06
C ALA A 203 35.51 10.41 -17.36
N ILE A 204 36.05 9.45 -16.59
CA ILE A 204 37.33 9.57 -15.87
C ILE A 204 38.53 9.17 -16.76
N LYS A 205 38.29 8.38 -17.80
CA LYS A 205 39.32 7.89 -18.73
C LYS A 205 39.49 8.82 -19.93
#